data_AF-A0A920MV37-F1
#
_entry.id   AF-A0A920MV37-F1
#
_cell.length_a   1.000
_cell.length_b   1.000
_cell.length_c   1.000
_cell.angle_alpha   90.00
_cell.angle_beta   90.00
_cell.angle_gamma   90.00
#
_symmetry.space_group_name_H-M   'P 1'
#
loop_
_entity.id
_entity.type
_entity.pdbx_description
1 polymer ?
#
loop_
_entity_poly.entity_id
_entity_poly.type
_entity_poly.pdbx_seq_one_letter_code
_entity_poly.pdbx_strand_id
1 'polypeptide(L)'
;MAILTLYSLTFGEPEEVMLRSHTSPVQIRTMESQEPPIYIVAPGRTFRTDSADATHLPAFNQIEGLVIDKGITMGDLAGTIDSFVHAFFGEEVKSRLRPSYFPFTEPSAEFDISRSDGSWLELGGCGMVHPNVLRNCNIDPEVWQGFALGFGIDRLVSMRYQLDDIRELVVNDARFLSSSRREMKVLLSWLKEFIPDLDHDPEEIGKRLSALGLAVESMEVVGNELSGVVVGKVLDFVPTPKAERIQLVDVDLGNGEATQICCGAFNMQVGDIIPVATVGSILPDGVEIAQRKLRGEVSNGMCCSASEIGLGDDSDGIMILSENDPEREWDIGGSVSDTLGLESDVLWDLEVNAQTLLMR
;
A
#
# COMPACT_ATOMS: atom_id res chain seq x y z
N MET A 1 33.62 -24.68 -7.84
CA MET A 1 33.54 -24.78 -9.32
C MET A 1 32.10 -25.15 -9.68
N ALA A 2 31.18 -24.18 -9.61
CA ALA A 2 29.85 -24.32 -10.19
C ALA A 2 30.02 -23.94 -11.67
N ILE A 3 29.89 -24.93 -12.54
CA ILE A 3 29.98 -24.75 -13.99
C ILE A 3 28.74 -23.97 -14.40
N LEU A 4 28.87 -22.65 -14.47
CA LEU A 4 27.96 -21.78 -15.22
C LEU A 4 28.06 -22.22 -16.67
N THR A 5 27.23 -23.18 -17.06
CA THR A 5 27.07 -23.50 -18.48
C THR A 5 26.25 -22.35 -19.04
N LEU A 6 26.86 -21.57 -19.93
CA LEU A 6 26.28 -20.34 -20.47
C LEU A 6 25.53 -20.67 -21.75
N TYR A 7 24.35 -20.07 -21.96
CA TYR A 7 23.72 -20.07 -23.27
C TYR A 7 24.56 -19.19 -24.20
N SER A 8 25.41 -19.81 -25.03
CA SER A 8 26.04 -19.11 -26.15
C SER A 8 24.98 -18.81 -27.21
N LEU A 9 24.90 -17.54 -27.61
CA LEU A 9 24.01 -17.13 -28.70
C LEU A 9 24.77 -17.22 -30.02
N THR A 10 24.07 -17.57 -31.10
CA THR A 10 24.62 -17.56 -32.47
C THR A 10 24.80 -16.15 -33.05
N PHE A 11 24.72 -15.11 -32.21
CA PHE A 11 24.95 -13.72 -32.57
C PHE A 11 26.33 -13.29 -32.06
N GLY A 12 27.23 -12.94 -32.98
CA GLY A 12 28.63 -12.61 -32.67
C GLY A 12 29.57 -13.82 -32.80
N GLU A 13 30.85 -13.62 -32.50
CA GLU A 13 31.77 -14.74 -32.37
C GLU A 13 31.36 -15.60 -31.16
N PRO A 14 31.49 -16.94 -31.24
CA PRO A 14 31.26 -17.81 -30.09
C PRO A 14 32.00 -17.29 -28.86
N GLU A 15 31.33 -17.28 -27.70
CA GLU A 15 31.87 -16.84 -26.39
C GLU A 15 31.91 -15.32 -26.13
N GLU A 16 31.54 -14.46 -27.09
CA GLU A 16 31.45 -13.01 -26.85
C GLU A 16 30.07 -12.53 -26.35
N VAL A 17 29.01 -13.25 -26.73
CA VAL A 17 27.62 -12.89 -26.41
C VAL A 17 26.92 -14.06 -25.71
N MET A 18 26.35 -13.77 -24.55
CA MET A 18 25.68 -14.74 -23.71
C MET A 18 24.39 -14.17 -23.11
N LEU A 19 23.43 -15.05 -22.81
CA LEU A 19 22.35 -14.70 -21.90
C LEU A 19 22.93 -14.54 -20.48
N ARG A 20 22.67 -13.40 -19.85
CA ARG A 20 23.18 -13.12 -18.49
C ARG A 20 22.62 -14.11 -17.48
N SER A 21 23.47 -14.63 -16.61
CA SER A 21 23.11 -15.59 -15.56
C SER A 21 22.80 -14.95 -14.20
N HIS A 22 23.05 -13.64 -14.09
CA HIS A 22 22.84 -12.79 -12.92
C HIS A 22 22.71 -11.31 -13.39
N THR A 23 22.22 -10.42 -12.54
CA THR A 23 22.04 -8.98 -12.85
C THR A 23 23.24 -8.13 -12.47
N SER A 24 24.27 -8.70 -11.84
CA SER A 24 25.53 -8.00 -11.49
C SER A 24 26.24 -7.25 -12.62
N PRO A 25 26.13 -7.60 -13.93
CA PRO A 25 26.68 -6.74 -14.99
C PRO A 25 26.12 -5.31 -14.99
N VAL A 26 24.89 -5.10 -14.49
CA VAL A 26 24.31 -3.76 -14.30
C VAL A 26 25.08 -2.98 -13.23
N GLN A 27 25.51 -3.67 -12.16
CA GLN A 27 26.32 -3.07 -11.09
C GLN A 27 27.68 -2.62 -11.60
N ILE A 28 28.35 -3.44 -12.42
CA ILE A 28 29.62 -3.08 -13.05
C ILE A 28 29.46 -1.81 -13.90
N ARG A 29 28.46 -1.78 -14.80
CA ARG A 29 28.18 -0.61 -15.64
C ARG A 29 27.86 0.64 -14.83
N THR A 30 27.21 0.48 -13.68
CA THR A 30 26.93 1.59 -12.76
C THR A 30 28.24 2.10 -12.14
N MET A 31 29.08 1.21 -11.61
CA MET A 31 30.38 1.58 -11.04
C MET A 31 31.36 2.19 -12.08
N GLU A 32 31.21 1.85 -13.37
CA GLU A 32 31.99 2.48 -14.45
C GLU A 32 31.49 3.87 -14.86
N SER A 33 30.21 4.19 -14.61
CA SER A 33 29.57 5.43 -15.07
C SER A 33 29.29 6.43 -13.95
N GLN A 34 29.36 6.00 -12.70
CA GLN A 34 29.10 6.81 -11.51
C GLN A 34 30.20 6.58 -10.47
N GLU A 35 30.70 7.67 -9.89
CA GLU A 35 31.61 7.61 -8.74
C GLU A 35 30.83 7.34 -7.44
N PRO A 36 31.42 6.62 -6.45
CA PRO A 36 30.81 6.44 -5.14
C PRO A 36 30.44 7.75 -4.41
N PRO A 37 29.39 7.75 -3.56
CA PRO A 37 28.65 6.58 -3.08
C PRO A 37 27.62 6.04 -4.09
N ILE A 38 27.39 4.73 -4.07
CA ILE A 38 26.48 4.01 -4.97
C ILE A 38 25.51 3.17 -4.16
N TYR A 39 24.21 3.34 -4.41
CA TYR A 39 23.13 2.54 -3.84
C TYR A 39 22.18 2.19 -4.97
N ILE A 40 22.17 0.94 -5.40
CA ILE A 40 21.32 0.50 -6.51
C ILE A 40 20.68 -0.85 -6.24
N VAL A 41 19.52 -1.04 -6.87
CA VAL A 41 18.83 -2.32 -6.99
C VAL A 41 18.68 -2.62 -8.48
N ALA A 42 19.08 -3.81 -8.90
CA ALA A 42 19.09 -4.26 -10.28
C ALA A 42 18.16 -5.48 -10.45
N PRO A 43 16.84 -5.26 -10.64
CA PRO A 43 15.92 -6.32 -11.02
C PRO A 43 16.14 -6.73 -12.48
N GLY A 44 15.91 -8.00 -12.80
CA GLY A 44 15.86 -8.43 -14.19
C GLY A 44 15.82 -9.93 -14.40
N ARG A 45 15.43 -10.31 -15.63
CA ARG A 45 15.45 -11.70 -16.06
C ARG A 45 16.88 -12.22 -16.29
N THR A 46 17.15 -13.42 -15.80
CA THR A 46 18.43 -14.13 -15.84
C THR A 46 18.21 -15.56 -16.33
N PHE A 47 19.28 -16.15 -16.87
CA PHE A 47 19.21 -17.43 -17.57
C PHE A 47 20.27 -18.41 -17.06
N ARG A 48 19.85 -19.64 -16.75
CA ARG A 48 20.73 -20.74 -16.34
C ARG A 48 20.31 -22.01 -17.05
N THR A 49 21.22 -22.94 -17.23
CA THR A 49 20.97 -24.22 -17.92
C THR A 49 20.26 -25.26 -17.04
N ASP A 50 19.58 -24.81 -15.99
CA ASP A 50 18.86 -25.69 -15.08
C ASP A 50 17.64 -26.26 -15.79
N SER A 51 17.36 -27.55 -15.57
CA SER A 51 16.14 -28.16 -16.10
C SER A 51 14.92 -27.57 -15.40
N ALA A 52 13.87 -27.26 -16.16
CA ALA A 52 12.63 -26.78 -15.55
C ALA A 52 11.98 -27.88 -14.70
N ASP A 53 11.89 -27.65 -13.39
CA ASP A 53 11.23 -28.51 -12.42
C ASP A 53 10.36 -27.68 -11.48
N ALA A 54 9.79 -28.29 -10.44
CA ALA A 54 8.90 -27.60 -9.50
C ALA A 54 9.57 -26.45 -8.71
N THR A 55 10.91 -26.37 -8.74
CA THR A 55 11.73 -25.44 -7.96
C THR A 55 12.71 -24.62 -8.78
N HIS A 56 13.00 -25.00 -10.02
CA HIS A 56 13.95 -24.33 -10.91
C HIS A 56 13.33 -23.98 -12.26
N LEU A 57 13.68 -22.80 -12.77
CA LEU A 57 13.35 -22.35 -14.12
C LEU A 57 14.65 -21.96 -14.84
N PRO A 58 14.81 -22.34 -16.13
CA PRO A 58 15.97 -21.94 -16.92
C PRO A 58 16.01 -20.43 -17.19
N ALA A 59 14.84 -19.78 -17.16
CA ALA A 59 14.69 -18.33 -17.21
C ALA A 59 13.86 -17.89 -16.00
N PHE A 60 14.43 -17.07 -15.14
CA PHE A 60 13.80 -16.58 -13.91
C PHE A 60 14.19 -15.13 -13.67
N ASN A 61 13.54 -14.46 -12.73
CA ASN A 61 13.80 -13.07 -12.40
C ASN A 61 14.63 -13.01 -11.11
N GLN A 62 15.70 -12.22 -11.15
CA GLN A 62 16.60 -12.01 -10.03
C GLN A 62 16.61 -10.52 -9.66
N ILE A 63 16.71 -10.24 -8.37
CA ILE A 63 17.01 -8.91 -7.84
C ILE A 63 18.40 -8.99 -7.24
N GLU A 64 19.23 -7.99 -7.54
CA GLU A 64 20.47 -7.78 -6.80
C GLU A 64 20.57 -6.35 -6.29
N GLY A 65 21.06 -6.20 -5.06
CA GLY A 65 21.42 -4.91 -4.48
C GLY A 65 22.94 -4.73 -4.47
N LEU A 66 23.40 -3.49 -4.66
CA LEU A 66 24.78 -3.06 -4.46
C LEU A 66 24.79 -1.78 -3.63
N VAL A 67 25.62 -1.78 -2.59
CA VAL A 67 25.94 -0.60 -1.79
C VAL A 67 27.45 -0.43 -1.77
N ILE A 68 27.96 0.73 -2.20
CA ILE A 68 29.36 1.14 -2.08
C ILE A 68 29.41 2.50 -1.38
N ASP A 69 29.98 2.57 -0.18
CA ASP A 69 30.22 3.81 0.56
C ASP A 69 31.37 3.63 1.57
N LYS A 70 31.80 4.72 2.19
CA LYS A 70 32.83 4.72 3.23
C LYS A 70 32.27 4.09 4.51
N GLY A 71 33.05 3.18 5.08
CA GLY A 71 32.70 2.58 6.37
C GLY A 71 31.62 1.51 6.33
N ILE A 72 31.16 1.07 5.15
CA ILE A 72 30.20 -0.03 5.02
C ILE A 72 30.81 -1.34 5.51
N THR A 73 30.08 -2.08 6.33
CA THR A 73 30.52 -3.32 6.97
C THR A 73 29.58 -4.48 6.69
N MET A 74 30.00 -5.69 7.08
CA MET A 74 29.12 -6.87 7.06
C MET A 74 27.94 -6.73 8.04
N GLY A 75 28.05 -5.86 9.05
CA GLY A 75 26.93 -5.53 9.94
C GLY A 75 25.81 -4.77 9.20
N ASP A 76 26.18 -3.86 8.30
CA ASP A 76 25.22 -3.13 7.47
C ASP A 76 24.53 -4.06 6.48
N LEU A 77 25.26 -5.03 5.90
CA LEU A 77 24.69 -6.09 5.08
C LEU A 77 23.66 -6.91 5.88
N ALA A 78 24.03 -7.36 7.07
CA ALA A 78 23.14 -8.14 7.93
C ALA A 78 21.88 -7.35 8.30
N GLY A 79 22.02 -6.09 8.70
CA GLY A 79 20.88 -5.23 9.02
C GLY A 79 19.99 -4.92 7.82
N THR A 80 20.56 -4.77 6.63
CA THR A 80 19.81 -4.58 5.39
C THR A 80 18.97 -5.81 5.04
N ILE A 81 19.56 -7.00 5.16
CA ILE A 81 18.85 -8.28 4.93
C ILE A 81 17.73 -8.44 5.97
N ASP A 82 18.02 -8.17 7.24
CA ASP A 82 17.04 -8.30 8.32
C ASP A 82 15.85 -7.36 8.11
N SER A 83 16.12 -6.09 7.75
CA SER A 83 15.10 -5.10 7.42
C SER A 83 14.24 -5.54 6.23
N PHE A 84 14.86 -6.09 5.18
CA PHE A 84 14.14 -6.64 4.03
C PHE A 84 13.26 -7.84 4.41
N VAL A 85 13.80 -8.76 5.20
CA VAL A 85 13.09 -9.97 5.63
C VAL A 85 11.86 -9.60 6.46
N HIS A 86 11.99 -8.70 7.44
CA HIS A 86 10.84 -8.24 8.22
C HIS A 86 9.80 -7.51 7.37
N ALA A 87 10.23 -6.62 6.46
CA ALA A 87 9.32 -5.90 5.57
C ALA A 87 8.55 -6.84 4.62
N PHE A 88 9.17 -7.93 4.15
CA PHE A 88 8.56 -8.83 3.17
C PHE A 88 7.80 -10.00 3.80
N PHE A 89 8.30 -10.57 4.89
CA PHE A 89 7.78 -11.79 5.50
C PHE A 89 7.10 -11.58 6.87
N GLY A 90 7.30 -10.45 7.53
CA GLY A 90 6.78 -10.16 8.87
C GLY A 90 7.86 -10.21 9.96
N GLU A 91 7.58 -9.54 11.08
CA GLU A 91 8.48 -9.35 12.23
C GLU A 91 8.86 -10.67 12.94
N GLU A 92 8.08 -11.73 12.75
CA GLU A 92 8.34 -13.04 13.35
C GLU A 92 9.42 -13.86 12.62
N VAL A 93 9.76 -13.50 11.37
CA VAL A 93 10.68 -14.26 10.52
C VAL A 93 12.12 -13.84 10.77
N LYS A 94 12.95 -14.80 11.19
CA LYS A 94 14.36 -14.57 11.48
C LYS A 94 15.21 -14.75 10.24
N SER A 95 16.24 -13.91 10.10
CA SER A 95 17.30 -14.05 9.10
C SER A 95 18.60 -14.59 9.74
N ARG A 96 19.45 -15.26 8.94
CA ARG A 96 20.83 -15.57 9.34
C ARG A 96 21.78 -15.53 8.16
N LEU A 97 23.04 -15.20 8.42
CA LEU A 97 24.14 -15.33 7.47
C LEU A 97 24.89 -16.64 7.70
N ARG A 98 25.01 -17.45 6.65
CA ARG A 98 25.79 -18.69 6.64
C ARG A 98 26.96 -18.51 5.68
N PRO A 99 28.22 -18.74 6.12
CA PRO A 99 29.38 -18.60 5.23
C PRO A 99 29.23 -19.41 3.94
N SER A 100 29.54 -18.79 2.81
CA SER A 100 29.52 -19.40 1.48
C SER A 100 30.67 -18.81 0.63
N TYR A 101 30.67 -19.04 -0.68
CA TYR A 101 31.67 -18.53 -1.61
C TYR A 101 31.03 -18.00 -2.89
N PHE A 102 31.26 -16.72 -3.17
CA PHE A 102 30.99 -16.11 -4.48
C PHE A 102 32.26 -15.41 -4.98
N PRO A 103 32.68 -15.61 -6.24
CA PRO A 103 33.96 -15.06 -6.74
C PRO A 103 34.08 -13.52 -6.68
N PHE A 104 32.95 -12.82 -6.58
CA PHE A 104 32.86 -11.37 -6.59
C PHE A 104 32.67 -10.75 -5.20
N THR A 105 32.64 -11.57 -4.13
CA THR A 105 32.56 -11.07 -2.74
C THR A 105 33.55 -11.78 -1.81
N GLU A 106 34.07 -11.06 -0.82
CA GLU A 106 34.90 -11.60 0.28
C GLU A 106 34.86 -10.66 1.50
N PRO A 107 34.33 -11.09 2.66
CA PRO A 107 33.71 -12.39 2.93
C PRO A 107 32.36 -12.58 2.20
N SER A 108 32.05 -13.84 1.88
CA SER A 108 30.83 -14.28 1.22
C SER A 108 29.91 -15.04 2.18
N ALA A 109 28.60 -14.88 2.02
CA ALA A 109 27.58 -15.59 2.79
C ALA A 109 26.32 -15.89 1.96
N GLU A 110 25.63 -16.97 2.27
CA GLU A 110 24.22 -17.14 1.92
C GLU A 110 23.37 -16.61 3.07
N PHE A 111 22.23 -16.01 2.76
CA PHE A 111 21.27 -15.61 3.78
C PHE A 111 20.06 -16.53 3.75
N ASP A 112 19.79 -17.13 4.92
CA ASP A 112 18.68 -18.05 5.12
C ASP A 112 17.59 -17.38 5.98
N ILE A 113 16.33 -17.78 5.81
CA ILE A 113 15.21 -17.39 6.69
C ILE A 113 14.62 -18.58 7.44
N SER A 114 14.08 -18.31 8.63
CA SER A 114 13.40 -19.30 9.45
C SER A 114 12.01 -19.63 8.91
N ARG A 115 11.64 -20.91 8.97
CA ARG A 115 10.28 -21.40 8.72
C ARG A 115 9.56 -21.75 10.03
N SER A 116 8.24 -21.85 9.98
CA SER A 116 7.39 -22.20 11.13
C SER A 116 7.66 -23.59 11.70
N ASP A 117 8.21 -24.51 10.90
CA ASP A 117 8.65 -25.85 11.32
C ASP A 117 10.04 -25.87 11.99
N GLY A 118 10.67 -24.70 12.15
CA GLY A 118 12.01 -24.55 12.71
C GLY A 118 13.15 -24.83 11.72
N SER A 119 12.84 -25.18 10.47
CA SER A 119 13.84 -25.33 9.42
C SER A 119 14.31 -23.98 8.88
N TRP A 120 15.43 -24.00 8.17
CA TRP A 120 16.00 -22.82 7.50
C TRP A 120 15.92 -23.00 5.99
N LEU A 121 15.65 -21.91 5.30
CA LEU A 121 15.61 -21.89 3.86
C LEU A 121 16.51 -20.79 3.31
N GLU A 122 17.39 -21.17 2.39
CA GLU A 122 18.20 -20.23 1.62
C GLU A 122 17.31 -19.31 0.76
N LEU A 123 17.51 -18.00 0.88
CA LEU A 123 16.89 -17.00 0.01
C LEU A 123 17.83 -16.53 -1.11
N GLY A 124 19.12 -16.43 -0.82
CA GLY A 124 20.08 -15.96 -1.80
C GLY A 124 21.49 -15.79 -1.27
N GLY A 125 22.35 -15.28 -2.15
CA GLY A 125 23.76 -15.02 -1.88
C GLY A 125 24.00 -13.55 -1.55
N CYS A 126 25.04 -13.29 -0.75
CA CYS A 126 25.47 -11.95 -0.39
C CYS A 126 26.95 -11.93 0.02
N GLY A 127 27.50 -10.74 0.19
CA GLY A 127 28.85 -10.59 0.74
C GLY A 127 29.42 -9.20 0.51
N MET A 128 30.59 -8.95 1.10
CA MET A 128 31.34 -7.71 0.88
C MET A 128 31.97 -7.75 -0.50
N VAL A 129 31.85 -6.68 -1.30
CA VAL A 129 32.37 -6.63 -2.67
C VAL A 129 33.87 -6.86 -2.68
N HIS A 130 34.32 -7.82 -3.49
CA HIS A 130 35.72 -8.21 -3.52
C HIS A 130 36.59 -7.03 -4.04
N PRO A 131 37.75 -6.72 -3.43
CA PRO A 131 38.57 -5.57 -3.80
C PRO A 131 38.96 -5.49 -5.29
N ASN A 132 39.16 -6.64 -5.95
CA ASN A 132 39.41 -6.69 -7.39
C ASN A 132 38.24 -6.18 -8.24
N VAL A 133 36.99 -6.36 -7.79
CA VAL A 133 35.81 -5.82 -8.48
C VAL A 133 35.85 -4.30 -8.44
N LEU A 134 36.12 -3.71 -7.27
CA LEU A 134 36.25 -2.26 -7.10
C LEU A 134 37.39 -1.69 -7.96
N ARG A 135 38.58 -2.31 -7.91
CA ARG A 135 39.74 -1.88 -8.71
C ARG A 135 39.45 -1.92 -10.22
N ASN A 136 38.73 -2.93 -10.68
CA ASN A 136 38.36 -3.05 -12.10
C ASN A 136 37.40 -1.94 -12.55
N CYS A 137 36.69 -1.31 -11.63
CA CYS A 137 35.84 -0.15 -11.88
C CYS A 137 36.50 1.18 -11.48
N ASN A 138 37.83 1.22 -11.30
CA ASN A 138 38.59 2.39 -10.85
C ASN A 138 38.16 2.95 -9.47
N ILE A 139 37.62 2.10 -8.59
CA ILE A 139 37.27 2.46 -7.21
C ILE A 139 38.36 1.95 -6.26
N ASP A 140 38.92 2.84 -5.43
CA ASP A 140 39.96 2.50 -4.47
C ASP A 140 39.39 1.72 -3.26
N PRO A 141 39.72 0.42 -3.08
CA PRO A 141 39.20 -0.41 -2.00
C PRO A 141 39.71 -0.02 -0.61
N GLU A 142 40.75 0.81 -0.50
CA GLU A 142 41.22 1.33 0.80
C GLU A 142 40.35 2.49 1.29
N VAL A 143 39.61 3.14 0.39
CA VAL A 143 38.71 4.26 0.70
C VAL A 143 37.26 3.81 0.70
N TRP A 144 36.87 3.00 -0.28
CA TRP A 144 35.51 2.59 -0.54
C TRP A 144 35.36 1.09 -0.34
N GLN A 145 34.28 0.70 0.32
CA GLN A 145 33.90 -0.69 0.49
C GLN A 145 32.40 -0.80 0.35
N GLY A 146 31.88 -2.02 0.38
CA GLY A 146 30.49 -2.22 0.08
C GLY A 146 30.06 -3.66 0.15
N PHE A 147 28.77 -3.89 0.06
CA PHE A 147 28.20 -5.23 -0.03
C PHE A 147 27.31 -5.36 -1.26
N ALA A 148 27.15 -6.59 -1.70
CA ALA A 148 26.16 -6.98 -2.68
C ALA A 148 25.31 -8.12 -2.11
N LEU A 149 24.06 -8.20 -2.57
CA LEU A 149 23.16 -9.30 -2.25
C LEU A 149 22.29 -9.61 -3.46
N GLY A 150 21.84 -10.87 -3.60
CA GLY A 150 21.06 -11.31 -4.74
C GLY A 150 20.17 -12.50 -4.43
N PHE A 151 18.93 -12.44 -4.89
CA PHE A 151 17.93 -13.49 -4.69
C PHE A 151 16.93 -13.56 -5.86
N GLY A 152 16.34 -14.74 -6.05
CA GLY A 152 15.34 -14.98 -7.09
C GLY A 152 13.94 -14.54 -6.67
N ILE A 153 13.28 -13.72 -7.47
CA ILE A 153 11.91 -13.25 -7.23
C ILE A 153 10.94 -14.42 -7.29
N ASP A 154 11.07 -15.27 -8.30
CA ASP A 154 10.18 -16.40 -8.55
C ASP A 154 10.13 -17.35 -7.33
N ARG A 155 11.28 -17.51 -6.65
CA ARG A 155 11.37 -18.29 -5.42
C ARG A 155 10.66 -17.62 -4.25
N LEU A 156 10.82 -16.30 -4.08
CA LEU A 156 10.10 -15.54 -3.06
C LEU A 156 8.59 -15.60 -3.25
N VAL A 157 8.11 -15.46 -4.49
CA VAL A 157 6.68 -15.57 -4.83
C VAL A 157 6.16 -16.97 -4.52
N SER A 158 6.86 -18.02 -4.97
CA SER A 158 6.50 -19.40 -4.66
C SER A 158 6.35 -19.63 -3.16
N MET A 159 7.22 -19.05 -2.33
CA MET A 159 7.10 -19.17 -0.88
C MET A 159 5.95 -18.34 -0.30
N ARG A 160 5.84 -17.07 -0.70
CA ARG A 160 4.86 -16.13 -0.14
C ARG A 160 3.42 -16.57 -0.39
N TYR A 161 3.20 -17.24 -1.53
CA TYR A 161 1.91 -17.75 -1.95
C TYR A 161 1.79 -19.28 -1.82
N GLN A 162 2.80 -19.95 -1.26
CA GLN A 162 2.82 -21.40 -1.03
C GLN A 162 2.52 -22.20 -2.30
N LEU A 163 3.17 -21.84 -3.41
CA LEU A 163 3.03 -22.53 -4.68
C LEU A 163 3.78 -23.86 -4.63
N ASP A 164 3.07 -24.94 -4.99
CA ASP A 164 3.65 -26.29 -5.11
C ASP A 164 4.61 -26.42 -6.31
N ASP A 165 4.41 -25.60 -7.35
CA ASP A 165 5.17 -25.67 -8.60
C ASP A 165 5.47 -24.27 -9.15
N ILE A 166 6.74 -23.90 -9.23
CA ILE A 166 7.18 -22.59 -9.75
C ILE A 166 6.86 -22.40 -11.24
N ARG A 167 6.62 -23.49 -11.99
CA ARG A 167 6.32 -23.43 -13.43
C ARG A 167 4.97 -22.78 -13.70
N GLU A 168 4.06 -22.77 -12.73
CA GLU A 168 2.79 -22.04 -12.81
C GLU A 168 3.00 -20.53 -13.09
N LEU A 169 4.13 -19.97 -12.64
CA LEU A 169 4.50 -18.57 -12.89
C LEU A 169 4.77 -18.26 -14.37
N VAL A 170 5.15 -19.25 -15.18
CA VAL A 170 5.53 -19.07 -16.60
C VAL A 170 4.54 -19.68 -17.58
N VAL A 171 3.64 -20.55 -17.12
CA VAL A 171 2.57 -21.16 -17.94
C VAL A 171 1.55 -20.09 -18.38
N ASN A 172 1.44 -18.98 -17.63
CA ASN A 172 0.49 -17.89 -17.88
C ASN A 172 -0.98 -18.37 -17.91
N ASP A 173 -1.35 -19.28 -17.00
CA ASP A 173 -2.73 -19.73 -16.88
C ASP A 173 -3.61 -18.59 -16.33
N ALA A 174 -4.63 -18.18 -17.10
CA ALA A 174 -5.51 -17.09 -16.72
C ALA A 174 -6.22 -17.32 -15.37
N ARG A 175 -6.48 -18.58 -14.99
CA ARG A 175 -7.10 -18.93 -13.71
C ARG A 175 -6.14 -18.62 -12.56
N PHE A 176 -4.88 -19.03 -12.68
CA PHE A 176 -3.82 -18.74 -11.73
C PHE A 176 -3.59 -17.22 -11.55
N LEU A 177 -3.62 -16.47 -12.66
CA LEU A 177 -3.48 -15.01 -12.64
C LEU A 177 -4.71 -14.33 -12.00
N SER A 178 -5.92 -14.82 -12.30
CA SER A 178 -7.16 -14.28 -11.71
C SER A 178 -7.26 -14.51 -10.19
N SER A 179 -6.71 -15.62 -9.68
CA SER A 179 -6.70 -15.92 -8.24
C SER A 179 -5.72 -15.07 -7.42
N SER A 180 -4.79 -14.36 -8.08
CA SER A 180 -3.79 -13.49 -7.46
C SER A 180 -4.14 -12.00 -7.53
N ARG A 181 -5.33 -11.65 -8.06
CA ARG A 181 -5.83 -10.27 -8.12
C ARG A 181 -5.93 -9.68 -6.72
N ARG A 182 -5.00 -8.78 -6.39
CA ARG A 182 -5.16 -7.83 -5.30
C ARG A 182 -5.27 -6.45 -5.91
N GLU A 183 -6.49 -5.94 -5.86
CA GLU A 183 -6.80 -4.52 -5.94
C GLU A 183 -5.97 -3.78 -4.89
N MET A 184 -5.10 -2.87 -5.34
CA MET A 184 -4.31 -2.01 -4.46
C MET A 184 -5.00 -0.66 -4.36
N LYS A 185 -5.52 -0.36 -3.17
CA LYS A 185 -6.14 0.91 -2.84
C LYS A 185 -5.07 1.96 -2.54
N VAL A 186 -5.09 3.08 -3.27
CA VAL A 186 -4.12 4.17 -3.13
C VAL A 186 -4.82 5.51 -2.98
N LEU A 187 -4.51 6.20 -1.88
CA LEU A 187 -5.01 7.54 -1.61
C LEU A 187 -4.09 8.61 -2.22
N LEU A 188 -4.67 9.72 -2.70
CA LEU A 188 -3.91 10.86 -3.21
C LEU A 188 -3.10 11.55 -2.10
N SER A 189 -3.64 11.68 -0.88
CA SER A 189 -2.88 12.19 0.27
C SER A 189 -1.60 11.38 0.51
N TRP A 190 -1.72 10.05 0.51
CA TRP A 190 -0.59 9.14 0.66
C TRP A 190 0.43 9.30 -0.47
N LEU A 191 -0.01 9.39 -1.73
CA LEU A 191 0.89 9.66 -2.87
C LEU A 191 1.66 10.99 -2.71
N LYS A 192 1.02 12.03 -2.17
CA LYS A 192 1.64 13.33 -1.90
C LYS A 192 2.71 13.27 -0.80
N GLU A 193 2.66 12.32 0.13
CA GLU A 193 3.74 12.12 1.11
C GLU A 193 5.07 11.74 0.43
N PHE A 194 5.01 10.97 -0.66
CA PHE A 194 6.19 10.56 -1.44
C PHE A 194 6.54 11.56 -2.54
N ILE A 195 5.54 12.29 -3.06
CA ILE A 195 5.71 13.27 -4.12
C ILE A 195 5.03 14.59 -3.67
N PRO A 196 5.69 15.41 -2.84
CA PRO A 196 5.08 16.60 -2.25
C PRO A 196 4.60 17.63 -3.29
N ASP A 197 5.24 17.67 -4.45
CA ASP A 197 4.91 18.57 -5.56
C ASP A 197 3.90 17.96 -6.56
N LEU A 198 3.21 16.88 -6.17
CA LEU A 198 2.17 16.25 -6.99
C LEU A 198 0.89 17.11 -6.99
N ASP A 199 0.93 18.19 -7.77
CA ASP A 199 -0.17 19.13 -7.97
C ASP A 199 -0.70 19.02 -9.40
N HIS A 200 -1.42 17.92 -9.67
CA HIS A 200 -2.05 17.63 -10.95
C HIS A 200 -3.49 17.16 -10.69
N ASP A 201 -4.34 17.32 -11.71
CA ASP A 201 -5.69 16.78 -11.69
C ASP A 201 -5.67 15.26 -11.41
N PRO A 202 -6.47 14.74 -10.46
CA PRO A 202 -6.47 13.32 -10.11
C PRO A 202 -6.73 12.40 -11.31
N GLU A 203 -7.58 12.80 -12.25
CA GLU A 203 -7.83 11.99 -13.45
C GLU A 203 -6.56 11.85 -14.33
N GLU A 204 -5.77 12.94 -14.43
CA GLU A 204 -4.49 12.95 -15.13
C GLU A 204 -3.42 12.13 -14.39
N ILE A 205 -3.42 12.16 -13.05
CA ILE A 205 -2.55 11.29 -12.23
C ILE A 205 -2.90 9.82 -12.50
N GLY A 206 -4.18 9.46 -12.50
CA GLY A 206 -4.65 8.11 -12.83
C GLY A 206 -4.23 7.64 -14.23
N LYS A 207 -4.32 8.52 -15.23
CA LYS A 207 -3.82 8.25 -16.59
C LYS A 207 -2.32 8.00 -16.60
N ARG A 208 -1.54 8.76 -15.84
CA ARG A 208 -0.09 8.57 -15.71
C ARG A 208 0.25 7.27 -14.99
N LEU A 209 -0.45 6.92 -13.91
CA LEU A 209 -0.31 5.64 -13.21
C LEU A 209 -0.55 4.47 -14.18
N SER A 210 -1.63 4.54 -14.96
CA SER A 210 -1.95 3.55 -15.99
C SER A 210 -0.87 3.47 -17.07
N ALA A 211 -0.34 4.62 -17.52
CA ALA A 211 0.76 4.67 -18.49
C ALA A 211 2.09 4.12 -17.93
N LEU A 212 2.27 4.13 -16.61
CA LEU A 212 3.40 3.54 -15.89
C LEU A 212 3.18 2.06 -15.56
N GLY A 213 2.03 1.50 -15.95
CA GLY A 213 1.70 0.08 -15.80
C GLY A 213 0.91 -0.27 -14.54
N LEU A 214 0.47 0.73 -13.77
CA LEU A 214 -0.45 0.59 -12.64
C LEU A 214 -1.86 0.90 -13.14
N ALA A 215 -2.56 -0.10 -13.68
CA ALA A 215 -3.85 0.10 -14.30
C ALA A 215 -4.86 0.58 -13.25
N VAL A 216 -5.50 1.73 -13.50
CA VAL A 216 -6.55 2.26 -12.63
C VAL A 216 -7.87 1.59 -13.03
N GLU A 217 -8.41 0.75 -12.15
CA GLU A 217 -9.71 0.10 -12.34
C GLU A 217 -10.86 1.04 -12.00
N SER A 218 -10.72 1.80 -10.91
CA SER A 218 -11.69 2.81 -10.50
C SER A 218 -11.02 4.00 -9.81
N MET A 219 -11.72 5.12 -9.79
CA MET A 219 -11.35 6.32 -9.06
C MET A 219 -12.59 6.84 -8.35
N GLU A 220 -12.51 6.99 -7.04
CA GLU A 220 -13.60 7.45 -6.18
C GLU A 220 -13.12 8.62 -5.32
N VAL A 221 -14.00 9.57 -5.05
CA VAL A 221 -13.73 10.61 -4.05
C VAL A 221 -14.34 10.14 -2.75
N VAL A 222 -13.49 9.79 -1.80
CA VAL A 222 -13.87 9.33 -0.47
C VAL A 222 -13.94 10.52 0.49
N GLY A 223 -14.78 10.44 1.51
CA GLY A 223 -14.94 11.51 2.51
C GLY A 223 -15.88 12.67 2.10
N ASN A 224 -16.50 12.61 0.92
CA ASN A 224 -17.58 13.53 0.51
C ASN A 224 -18.99 13.07 0.92
N GLU A 225 -19.10 11.90 1.57
CA GLU A 225 -20.35 11.20 1.88
C GLU A 225 -21.21 11.91 2.93
N LEU A 226 -20.64 12.90 3.62
CA LEU A 226 -21.31 13.71 4.64
C LEU A 226 -21.64 15.14 4.17
N SER A 227 -21.54 15.41 2.86
CA SER A 227 -21.88 16.72 2.31
C SER A 227 -23.32 17.10 2.66
N GLY A 228 -23.48 18.14 3.48
CA GLY A 228 -24.78 18.60 3.99
C GLY A 228 -25.24 17.94 5.29
N VAL A 229 -24.35 17.21 5.98
CA VAL A 229 -24.52 16.83 7.39
C VAL A 229 -23.78 17.85 8.25
N VAL A 230 -24.52 18.54 9.11
CA VAL A 230 -24.01 19.63 9.95
C VAL A 230 -24.09 19.27 11.43
N VAL A 231 -23.28 19.96 12.24
CA VAL A 231 -23.31 19.85 13.69
C VAL A 231 -24.54 20.59 14.22
N GLY A 232 -25.49 19.87 14.81
CA GLY A 232 -26.69 20.43 15.42
C GLY A 232 -26.65 20.39 16.94
N LYS A 233 -27.27 21.38 17.59
CA LYS A 233 -27.47 21.39 19.06
C LYS A 233 -28.94 21.22 19.40
N VAL A 234 -29.27 20.22 20.21
CA VAL A 234 -30.64 19.97 20.68
C VAL A 234 -31.08 21.10 21.62
N LEU A 235 -32.15 21.80 21.26
CA LEU A 235 -32.70 22.93 22.03
C LEU A 235 -33.87 22.52 22.91
N ASP A 236 -34.84 21.79 22.36
CA ASP A 236 -36.05 21.39 23.08
C ASP A 236 -36.74 20.20 22.41
N PHE A 237 -37.69 19.59 23.12
CA PHE A 237 -38.53 18.50 22.63
C PHE A 237 -40.01 18.90 22.72
N VAL A 238 -40.71 18.85 21.59
CA VAL A 238 -42.14 19.16 21.52
C VAL A 238 -42.97 17.87 21.59
N PRO A 239 -43.80 17.67 22.63
CA PRO A 239 -44.65 16.49 22.74
C PRO A 239 -45.73 16.50 21.65
N THR A 240 -45.86 15.40 20.90
CA THR A 240 -46.94 15.26 19.89
C THR A 240 -48.09 14.39 20.41
N PRO A 241 -49.36 14.65 20.05
CA PRO A 241 -50.50 13.85 20.53
C PRO A 241 -50.53 12.38 20.04
N LYS A 242 -49.64 11.96 19.13
CA LYS A 242 -49.58 10.61 18.52
C LYS A 242 -48.28 9.85 18.88
N ALA A 243 -47.72 10.18 20.05
CA ALA A 243 -46.34 9.98 20.52
C ALA A 243 -45.80 8.55 20.77
N GLU A 244 -46.40 7.46 20.29
CA GLU A 244 -45.84 6.14 20.67
C GLU A 244 -44.53 5.78 19.96
N ARG A 245 -44.12 6.46 18.88
CA ARG A 245 -42.87 6.12 18.14
C ARG A 245 -42.11 7.27 17.48
N ILE A 246 -42.54 8.53 17.66
CA ILE A 246 -41.81 9.70 17.13
C ILE A 246 -41.89 10.86 18.13
N GLN A 247 -40.84 11.67 18.17
CA GLN A 247 -40.78 12.94 18.88
C GLN A 247 -40.38 14.07 17.94
N LEU A 248 -40.79 15.29 18.25
CA LEU A 248 -40.31 16.50 17.57
C LEU A 248 -39.16 17.07 18.36
N VAL A 249 -38.06 17.30 17.68
CA VAL A 249 -36.82 17.82 18.24
C VAL A 249 -36.55 19.15 17.56
N ASP A 250 -36.41 20.20 18.37
CA ASP A 250 -35.96 21.50 17.90
C ASP A 250 -34.44 21.55 18.00
N VAL A 251 -33.77 21.80 16.88
CA VAL A 251 -32.31 21.78 16.77
C VAL A 251 -31.80 23.11 16.22
N ASP A 252 -30.77 23.68 16.86
CA ASP A 252 -30.01 24.80 16.33
C ASP A 252 -28.99 24.30 15.31
N LEU A 253 -29.01 24.86 14.11
CA LEU A 253 -28.09 24.55 13.02
C LEU A 253 -27.12 25.71 12.72
N GLY A 254 -26.85 26.56 13.71
CA GLY A 254 -25.84 27.63 13.66
C GLY A 254 -26.39 29.01 13.29
N ASN A 255 -27.67 29.11 12.95
CA ASN A 255 -28.33 30.38 12.64
C ASN A 255 -29.07 30.99 13.86
N GLY A 256 -29.10 30.29 15.00
CA GLY A 256 -29.81 30.74 16.20
C GLY A 256 -31.33 30.61 16.11
N GLU A 257 -31.85 29.93 15.08
CA GLU A 257 -33.27 29.61 14.92
C GLU A 257 -33.51 28.10 15.17
N ALA A 258 -34.65 27.77 15.77
CA ALA A 258 -35.04 26.39 16.01
C ALA A 258 -35.52 25.72 14.71
N THR A 259 -34.83 24.66 14.29
CA THR A 259 -35.24 23.80 13.17
C THR A 259 -35.95 22.56 13.71
N GLN A 260 -37.25 22.43 13.41
CA GLN A 260 -38.04 21.28 13.85
C GLN A 260 -37.75 20.04 12.98
N ILE A 261 -37.36 18.94 13.63
CA ILE A 261 -37.05 17.65 13.02
C ILE A 261 -37.84 16.53 13.71
N CYS A 262 -38.46 15.65 12.93
CA CYS A 262 -39.10 14.45 13.45
C CYS A 262 -38.05 13.37 13.68
N CYS A 263 -37.91 12.89 14.93
CA CYS A 263 -36.97 11.82 15.28
C CYS A 263 -37.71 10.61 15.85
N GLY A 264 -37.26 9.40 15.48
CA GLY A 264 -37.79 8.13 16.00
C GLY A 264 -37.03 7.58 17.21
N ALA A 265 -35.84 8.09 17.48
CA ALA A 265 -34.99 7.68 18.59
C ALA A 265 -35.16 8.63 19.78
N PHE A 266 -35.02 8.09 21.00
CA PHE A 266 -35.32 8.78 22.26
C PHE A 266 -34.11 8.90 23.21
N ASN A 267 -32.90 8.67 22.69
CA ASN A 267 -31.67 8.66 23.47
C ASN A 267 -31.03 10.05 23.67
N MET A 268 -31.57 11.10 23.03
CA MET A 268 -31.05 12.48 23.12
C MET A 268 -31.61 13.27 24.31
N GLN A 269 -30.89 14.30 24.74
CA GLN A 269 -31.24 15.27 25.77
C GLN A 269 -31.00 16.71 25.30
N VAL A 270 -31.62 17.68 25.98
CA VAL A 270 -31.41 19.11 25.69
C VAL A 270 -29.96 19.47 25.97
N GLY A 271 -29.31 20.10 24.99
CA GLY A 271 -27.89 20.47 25.03
C GLY A 271 -26.97 19.51 24.29
N ASP A 272 -27.44 18.30 23.92
CA ASP A 272 -26.64 17.35 23.16
C ASP A 272 -26.24 17.90 21.79
N ILE A 273 -25.03 17.52 21.37
CA ILE A 273 -24.49 17.84 20.04
C ILE A 273 -24.62 16.60 19.16
N ILE A 274 -25.28 16.74 18.01
CA ILE A 274 -25.66 15.62 17.15
C ILE A 274 -25.37 15.94 15.67
N PRO A 275 -25.14 14.92 14.81
CA PRO A 275 -25.11 15.13 13.38
C PRO A 275 -26.53 15.28 12.82
N VAL A 276 -26.73 16.29 11.97
CA VAL A 276 -28.01 16.57 11.33
C VAL A 276 -27.84 16.67 9.82
N ALA A 277 -28.53 15.83 9.07
CA ALA A 277 -28.64 15.97 7.63
C ALA A 277 -29.70 17.01 7.26
N THR A 278 -29.27 18.07 6.58
CA THR A 278 -30.15 19.16 6.12
C THR A 278 -30.99 18.76 4.90
N VAL A 279 -32.04 19.51 4.60
CA VAL A 279 -32.82 19.31 3.37
C VAL A 279 -31.94 19.56 2.13
N GLY A 280 -31.97 18.62 1.18
CA GLY A 280 -31.14 18.61 -0.02
C GLY A 280 -29.87 17.75 0.11
N SER A 281 -29.55 17.27 1.32
CA SER A 281 -28.42 16.38 1.54
C SER A 281 -28.72 14.96 1.04
N ILE A 282 -27.68 14.27 0.57
CA ILE A 282 -27.75 12.86 0.15
C ILE A 282 -26.87 12.07 1.13
N LEU A 283 -27.47 11.09 1.80
CA LEU A 283 -26.77 10.22 2.74
C LEU A 283 -25.93 9.15 2.01
N PRO A 284 -24.95 8.50 2.68
CA PRO A 284 -24.12 7.44 2.10
C PRO A 284 -24.90 6.27 1.48
N ASP A 285 -26.11 5.98 1.97
CA ASP A 285 -27.01 4.96 1.43
C ASP A 285 -27.79 5.41 0.18
N GLY A 286 -27.56 6.64 -0.28
CA GLY A 286 -28.20 7.27 -1.44
C GLY A 286 -29.55 7.93 -1.14
N VAL A 287 -29.97 8.00 0.13
CA VAL A 287 -31.24 8.62 0.50
C VAL A 287 -31.13 10.15 0.47
N GLU A 288 -31.96 10.78 -0.36
CA GLU A 288 -32.11 12.24 -0.39
C GLU A 288 -33.05 12.73 0.73
N ILE A 289 -32.54 13.65 1.55
CA ILE A 289 -33.29 14.31 2.61
C ILE A 289 -34.14 15.41 2.01
N ALA A 290 -35.46 15.24 2.08
CA ALA A 290 -36.43 16.24 1.64
C ALA A 290 -37.40 16.57 2.76
N GLN A 291 -37.98 17.77 2.71
CA GLN A 291 -39.04 18.15 3.63
C GLN A 291 -40.25 17.23 3.43
N ARG A 292 -40.61 16.45 4.46
CA ARG A 292 -41.67 15.43 4.38
C ARG A 292 -42.58 15.49 5.59
N LYS A 293 -43.86 15.15 5.37
CA LYS A 293 -44.82 14.94 6.47
C LYS A 293 -44.69 13.53 7.00
N LEU A 294 -44.22 13.40 8.24
CA LEU A 294 -44.13 12.14 8.97
C LEU A 294 -45.23 12.12 10.03
N ARG A 295 -46.21 11.22 9.83
CA ARG A 295 -47.34 10.99 10.76
C ARG A 295 -48.18 12.23 11.12
N GLY A 296 -48.14 13.25 10.28
CA GLY A 296 -48.91 14.49 10.43
C GLY A 296 -48.03 15.71 10.68
N GLU A 297 -46.80 15.51 11.13
CA GLU A 297 -45.85 16.58 11.41
C GLU A 297 -44.83 16.74 10.28
N VAL A 298 -44.35 17.97 10.08
CA VAL A 298 -43.35 18.27 9.05
C VAL A 298 -41.95 18.12 9.65
N SER A 299 -41.09 17.36 8.98
CA SER A 299 -39.65 17.28 9.30
C SER A 299 -38.85 18.14 8.32
N ASN A 300 -37.97 18.99 8.85
CA ASN A 300 -37.11 19.90 8.07
C ASN A 300 -35.64 19.44 8.03
N GLY A 301 -35.41 18.14 8.21
CA GLY A 301 -34.10 17.51 8.26
C GLY A 301 -34.20 16.12 8.86
N MET A 302 -33.06 15.56 9.23
CA MET A 302 -32.94 14.26 9.87
C MET A 302 -31.81 14.28 10.91
N CYS A 303 -32.11 13.91 12.16
CA CYS A 303 -31.09 13.59 13.15
C CYS A 303 -30.52 12.21 12.81
N CYS A 304 -29.20 12.07 12.76
CA CYS A 304 -28.58 10.87 12.20
C CYS A 304 -28.01 9.93 13.26
N SER A 305 -28.20 8.62 13.08
CA SER A 305 -27.39 7.59 13.75
C SER A 305 -25.99 7.50 13.16
N ALA A 306 -25.07 6.80 13.82
CA ALA A 306 -23.74 6.54 13.29
C ALA A 306 -23.79 5.72 11.99
N SER A 307 -24.72 4.77 11.89
CA SER A 307 -24.92 3.96 10.68
C SER A 307 -25.44 4.76 9.49
N GLU A 308 -26.35 5.70 9.71
CA GLU A 308 -26.97 6.50 8.64
C GLU A 308 -25.97 7.44 7.96
N ILE A 309 -24.90 7.81 8.67
CA ILE A 309 -23.82 8.66 8.16
C ILE A 309 -22.52 7.89 7.91
N GLY A 310 -22.54 6.55 7.95
CA GLY A 310 -21.39 5.72 7.61
C GLY A 310 -20.21 5.79 8.59
N LEU A 311 -20.43 6.23 9.83
CA LEU A 311 -19.40 6.38 10.86
C LEU A 311 -19.43 5.27 11.93
N GLY A 312 -20.30 4.27 11.79
CA GLY A 312 -20.37 3.09 12.67
C GLY A 312 -21.54 2.18 12.34
N ASP A 313 -21.67 1.05 13.04
CA ASP A 313 -22.77 0.08 12.80
C ASP A 313 -24.00 0.30 13.68
N ASP A 314 -23.96 1.29 14.59
CA ASP A 314 -25.05 1.55 15.52
C ASP A 314 -26.23 2.28 14.86
N SER A 315 -27.39 1.62 14.94
CA SER A 315 -28.68 2.09 14.42
C SER A 315 -29.77 2.19 15.50
N ASP A 316 -29.43 1.88 16.76
CA ASP A 316 -30.39 1.85 17.87
C ASP A 316 -30.73 3.25 18.42
N GLY A 317 -29.95 4.28 18.04
CA GLY A 317 -30.16 5.66 18.48
C GLY A 317 -29.44 6.72 17.63
N ILE A 318 -29.66 7.99 17.96
CA ILE A 318 -28.94 9.12 17.36
C ILE A 318 -27.51 9.16 17.91
N MET A 319 -26.54 9.46 17.04
CA MET A 319 -25.16 9.66 17.45
C MET A 319 -25.03 10.95 18.27
N ILE A 320 -24.48 10.85 19.49
CA ILE A 320 -24.23 12.02 20.35
C ILE A 320 -22.73 12.35 20.30
N LEU A 321 -22.38 13.39 19.55
CA LEU A 321 -21.00 13.82 19.35
C LEU A 321 -20.35 14.31 20.65
N SER A 322 -21.13 14.97 21.50
CA SER A 322 -20.68 15.52 22.79
C SER A 322 -20.44 14.47 23.88
N GLU A 323 -20.86 13.21 23.69
CA GLU A 323 -20.74 12.17 24.72
C GLU A 323 -19.27 11.87 25.07
N ASN A 324 -18.39 11.92 24.06
CA ASN A 324 -16.97 11.64 24.22
C ASN A 324 -16.12 12.86 24.58
N ASP A 325 -16.65 14.09 24.44
CA ASP A 325 -15.92 15.33 24.72
C ASP A 325 -16.88 16.49 25.09
N PRO A 326 -17.40 16.52 26.33
CA PRO A 326 -18.41 17.48 26.76
C PRO A 326 -17.87 18.90 27.00
N GLU A 327 -16.56 19.07 27.14
CA GLU A 327 -15.92 20.39 27.33
C GLU A 327 -15.46 21.03 26.01
N ARG A 328 -15.48 20.29 24.91
CA ARG A 328 -15.15 20.81 23.57
C ARG A 328 -16.13 21.89 23.14
N GLU A 329 -15.58 22.97 22.57
CA GLU A 329 -16.38 23.97 21.87
C GLU A 329 -16.73 23.45 20.47
N TRP A 330 -18.03 23.35 20.17
CA TRP A 330 -18.54 22.76 18.93
C TRP A 330 -18.99 23.87 17.96
N ASP A 331 -18.61 23.73 16.70
CA ASP A 331 -19.01 24.66 15.63
C ASP A 331 -20.42 24.32 15.13
N ILE A 332 -21.44 24.85 15.82
CA ILE A 332 -22.85 24.58 15.49
C ILE A 332 -23.19 25.15 14.11
N GLY A 333 -23.74 24.31 13.23
CA GLY A 333 -23.97 24.61 11.81
C GLY A 333 -22.76 24.32 10.91
N GLY A 334 -21.59 24.06 11.49
CA GLY A 334 -20.40 23.63 10.78
C GLY A 334 -20.53 22.21 10.22
N SER A 335 -19.64 21.87 9.30
CA SER A 335 -19.55 20.54 8.69
C SER A 335 -19.20 19.48 9.75
N VAL A 336 -19.95 18.36 9.76
CA VAL A 336 -19.60 17.21 10.61
C VAL A 336 -18.25 16.62 10.20
N SER A 337 -17.96 16.58 8.89
CA SER A 337 -16.66 16.11 8.39
C SER A 337 -15.51 16.91 8.98
N ASP A 338 -15.58 18.24 8.92
CA ASP A 338 -14.52 19.13 9.39
C ASP A 338 -14.34 18.99 10.90
N THR A 339 -15.45 18.85 11.62
CA THR A 339 -15.47 18.69 13.08
C THR A 339 -14.82 17.37 13.52
N LEU A 340 -15.00 16.31 12.74
CA LEU A 340 -14.41 15.00 12.98
C LEU A 340 -13.01 14.83 12.38
N GLY A 341 -12.49 15.84 11.67
CA GLY A 341 -11.20 15.77 10.98
C GLY A 341 -11.22 14.80 9.80
N LEU A 342 -12.39 14.56 9.19
CA LEU A 342 -12.54 13.74 8.00
C LEU A 342 -12.23 14.59 6.77
N GLU A 343 -11.04 14.42 6.21
CA GLU A 343 -10.64 15.08 4.96
C GLU A 343 -11.12 14.25 3.76
N SER A 344 -11.72 14.92 2.77
CA SER A 344 -12.04 14.30 1.49
C SER A 344 -10.76 13.96 0.74
N ASP A 345 -10.68 12.78 0.13
CA ASP A 345 -9.51 12.35 -0.62
C ASP A 345 -9.92 11.60 -1.89
N VAL A 346 -8.96 11.41 -2.80
CA VAL A 346 -9.15 10.58 -4.00
C VAL A 346 -8.55 9.21 -3.74
N LEU A 347 -9.37 8.18 -3.91
CA LEU A 347 -8.99 6.79 -3.84
C LEU A 347 -8.93 6.21 -5.26
N TRP A 348 -7.77 5.68 -5.64
CA TRP A 348 -7.65 4.82 -6.81
C TRP A 348 -7.65 3.36 -6.40
N ASP A 349 -8.35 2.55 -7.18
CA ASP A 349 -8.16 1.11 -7.19
C ASP A 349 -7.21 0.74 -8.33
N LEU A 350 -6.02 0.24 -7.99
CA LEU A 350 -4.96 -0.08 -8.93
C LEU A 350 -4.83 -1.60 -9.11
N GLU A 351 -5.00 -2.08 -10.34
CA GLU A 351 -4.58 -3.42 -10.74
C GLU A 351 -3.08 -3.41 -11.05
N VAL A 352 -2.31 -4.05 -10.17
CA VAL A 352 -0.87 -4.28 -10.40
C VAL A 352 -0.69 -5.52 -11.26
N ASN A 353 -0.81 -5.35 -12.57
CA ASN A 353 -0.59 -6.43 -13.53
C ASN A 353 0.90 -6.66 -13.77
N ALA A 354 1.39 -7.86 -13.48
CA ALA A 354 2.75 -8.30 -13.79
C ALA A 354 3.07 -8.24 -15.32
N GLN A 355 2.05 -8.19 -16.18
CA GLN A 355 2.20 -8.04 -17.63
C GLN A 355 2.56 -6.62 -18.09
N THR A 356 2.20 -5.56 -17.35
CA THR A 356 2.35 -4.18 -17.86
C THR A 356 3.77 -3.63 -17.69
N LEU A 357 4.55 -4.17 -16.76
CA LEU A 357 5.98 -3.86 -16.60
C LEU A 357 6.88 -4.46 -17.71
N LEU A 358 6.31 -5.31 -18.59
CA LEU A 358 7.03 -6.03 -19.65
C LEU A 358 6.77 -5.48 -21.06
N MET A 359 6.02 -4.39 -21.21
CA MET A 359 5.87 -3.67 -22.49
C MET A 359 6.40 -2.24 -22.40
N ARG A 360 7.74 -2.12 -22.34
CA ARG A 360 8.51 -1.04 -22.97
C ARG A 360 9.99 -1.40 -23.03
#